data_AF-A0A1H3NPZ7-F1
#
_entry.id   AF-A0A1H3NPZ7-F1
#
_cell.length_a   1.000
_cell.length_b   1.000
_cell.length_c   1.000
_cell.angle_alpha   90.00
_cell.angle_beta   90.00
_cell.angle_gamma   90.00
#
_symmetry.space_group_name_H-M   'P 1'
#
loop_
_entity.id
_entity.type
_entity.pdbx_description
1 polymer ?
#
loop_
_entity_poly.entity_id
_entity_poly.type
_entity_poly.pdbx_seq_one_letter_code
_entity_poly.pdbx_strand_id
1 'polypeptide(L)'
;MVSSEEFYALSQEEQRKLVDERRVILDQNPVREIPEYGAPIRVLDKPFTTAIFDRLQNSRYTVSELAGEIGVREKYVRNAINKHRHRRFEKLLDEYSAVLRAKDIDGPALVYSLESIPYFARVMDPTLSCSLLRWNDLLVDRLDVTEWIPANKVTEIDEDYAWVIANYWDLDPDDTFDFITEFERRYVETALGPLPLVSDTEKYESVRRRLAEAENAYARRKGIDDTTPREKVDAFAGEHTKEVGGMGFYQSLSLILFDLLEYARYEDPSIQDVIEDQLDVVLEWVEPKPSNQNEASTQTDAESVSQDSLESSELRPTSNTYEEEFDWDKRELIIELVALTQELGRLPNETEINDRTRFSHRAYVKKFGSLMAAFRSAGILTEDASNN
;
A
#
# COMPACT_ATOMS: atom_id res chain seq x y z
N MET A 1 -21.95 23.17 6.38
CA MET A 1 -23.03 22.58 7.20
C MET A 1 -24.36 22.83 6.50
N VAL A 2 -24.96 21.80 5.91
CA VAL A 2 -26.27 21.88 5.21
C VAL A 2 -27.37 21.86 6.25
N SER A 3 -28.31 22.80 6.20
CA SER A 3 -29.45 22.83 7.13
C SER A 3 -30.43 21.69 6.82
N SER A 4 -31.28 21.32 7.79
CA SER A 4 -32.31 20.28 7.57
C SER A 4 -33.23 20.65 6.40
N GLU A 5 -33.61 21.92 6.29
CA GLU A 5 -34.48 22.43 5.21
C GLU A 5 -33.79 22.34 3.85
N GLU A 6 -32.51 22.68 3.79
CA GLU A 6 -31.70 22.56 2.57
C GLU A 6 -31.56 21.09 2.13
N PHE A 7 -31.33 20.17 3.06
CA PHE A 7 -31.21 18.75 2.73
C PHE A 7 -32.50 18.20 2.12
N TYR A 8 -33.66 18.52 2.70
CA TYR A 8 -34.94 18.04 2.17
C TYR A 8 -35.36 18.74 0.87
N ALA A 9 -34.75 19.89 0.54
CA ALA A 9 -34.93 20.57 -0.73
C ALA A 9 -34.08 19.97 -1.87
N LEU A 10 -33.05 19.17 -1.55
CA LEU A 10 -32.23 18.47 -2.55
C LEU A 10 -33.04 17.38 -3.27
N SER A 11 -32.56 16.97 -4.45
CA SER A 11 -33.13 15.82 -5.15
C SER A 11 -32.97 14.53 -4.35
N GLN A 12 -33.82 13.52 -4.60
CA GLN A 12 -33.69 12.22 -3.92
C GLN A 12 -32.34 11.54 -4.18
N GLU A 13 -31.73 11.75 -5.35
CA GLU A 13 -30.41 11.21 -5.70
C GLU A 13 -29.30 11.84 -4.84
N GLU A 14 -29.33 13.17 -4.66
CA GLU A 14 -28.38 13.89 -3.82
C GLU A 14 -28.54 13.54 -2.34
N GLN A 15 -29.79 13.43 -1.85
CA GLN A 15 -30.07 12.97 -0.49
C GLN A 15 -29.54 11.55 -0.28
N ARG A 16 -29.76 10.64 -1.25
CA ARG A 16 -29.26 9.27 -1.21
C ARG A 16 -27.74 9.25 -1.15
N LYS A 17 -27.05 10.03 -1.98
CA LYS A 17 -25.60 10.14 -1.98
C LYS A 17 -25.05 10.53 -0.61
N LEU A 18 -25.63 11.53 0.04
CA LEU A 18 -25.21 11.97 1.38
C LEU A 18 -25.44 10.90 2.46
N VAL A 19 -26.52 10.13 2.34
CA VAL A 19 -26.82 9.00 3.24
C VAL A 19 -25.83 7.85 3.02
N ASP A 20 -25.52 7.52 1.77
CA ASP A 20 -24.59 6.44 1.40
C ASP A 20 -23.15 6.78 1.86
N GLU A 21 -22.75 8.05 1.75
CA GLU A 21 -21.51 8.59 2.32
C GLU A 21 -21.50 8.66 3.86
N ARG A 22 -22.59 8.27 4.53
CA ARG A 22 -22.80 8.34 5.99
C ARG A 22 -22.62 9.73 6.57
N ARG A 23 -23.10 10.76 5.87
CA ARG A 23 -23.00 12.15 6.31
C ARG A 23 -24.22 12.63 7.08
N VAL A 24 -25.33 11.92 7.00
CA VAL A 24 -26.59 12.30 7.65
C VAL A 24 -26.71 11.67 9.04
N ILE A 25 -26.91 12.51 10.06
CA ILE A 25 -27.08 12.11 11.45
C ILE A 25 -28.49 12.48 11.91
N LEU A 26 -29.23 11.50 12.43
CA LEU A 26 -30.55 11.67 13.07
C LEU A 26 -30.48 11.15 14.51
N ASP A 27 -30.84 11.99 15.49
CA ASP A 27 -30.80 11.64 16.92
C ASP A 27 -29.47 11.00 17.36
N GLN A 28 -28.35 11.59 16.94
CA GLN A 28 -26.99 11.11 17.19
C GLN A 28 -26.64 9.76 16.54
N ASN A 29 -27.44 9.28 15.59
CA ASN A 29 -27.19 8.06 14.83
C ASN A 29 -26.93 8.38 13.35
N PRO A 30 -25.81 7.91 12.77
CA PRO A 30 -25.63 7.93 11.33
C PRO A 30 -26.69 7.05 10.66
N VAL A 31 -27.50 7.63 9.77
CA VAL A 31 -28.58 6.91 9.09
C VAL A 31 -28.06 6.17 7.86
N ARG A 32 -28.78 5.13 7.45
CA ARG A 32 -28.52 4.35 6.22
C ARG A 32 -29.62 4.51 5.17
N GLU A 33 -30.70 5.19 5.54
CA GLU A 33 -31.86 5.43 4.72
C GLU A 33 -32.23 6.91 4.82
N ILE A 34 -32.90 7.42 3.79
CA ILE A 34 -33.36 8.81 3.75
C ILE A 34 -34.41 8.99 4.87
N PRO A 35 -34.19 9.91 5.83
CA PRO A 35 -35.15 10.15 6.91
C PRO A 35 -36.48 10.71 6.40
N GLU A 36 -37.55 10.52 7.17
CA GLU A 36 -38.85 11.14 6.88
C GLU A 36 -38.76 12.67 6.80
N TYR A 37 -39.55 13.28 5.93
CA TYR A 37 -39.54 14.73 5.72
C TYR A 37 -39.86 15.48 7.01
N GLY A 38 -39.02 16.46 7.36
CA GLY A 38 -39.18 17.29 8.56
C GLY A 38 -38.55 16.72 9.83
N ALA A 39 -37.87 15.57 9.76
CA ALA A 39 -37.08 15.09 10.90
C ALA A 39 -35.87 16.00 11.16
N PRO A 40 -35.50 16.26 12.42
CA PRO A 40 -34.36 17.10 12.76
C PRO A 40 -33.05 16.34 12.48
N ILE A 41 -32.47 16.57 11.31
CA ILE A 41 -31.22 15.95 10.89
C ILE A 41 -30.04 16.92 11.00
N ARG A 42 -28.83 16.36 11.00
CA ARG A 42 -27.59 17.12 10.82
C ARG A 42 -26.75 16.47 9.74
N VAL A 43 -26.30 17.26 8.79
CA VAL A 43 -25.42 16.80 7.70
C VAL A 43 -23.98 17.19 8.01
N LEU A 44 -23.09 16.21 8.03
CA LEU A 44 -21.64 16.39 8.16
C LEU A 44 -21.05 16.91 6.85
N ASP A 45 -20.04 17.78 6.97
CA ASP A 45 -19.33 18.34 5.81
C ASP A 45 -18.49 17.27 5.07
N LYS A 46 -18.06 16.22 5.78
CA LYS A 46 -17.32 15.07 5.25
C LYS A 46 -17.96 13.76 5.73
N PRO A 47 -17.67 12.61 5.07
CA PRO A 47 -18.07 11.29 5.56
C PRO A 47 -17.73 11.08 7.03
N PHE A 48 -18.59 10.37 7.76
CA PHE A 48 -18.44 10.16 9.21
C PHE A 48 -17.05 9.63 9.60
N THR A 49 -16.53 8.66 8.84
CA THR A 49 -15.22 8.05 9.09
C THR A 49 -14.09 9.07 8.91
N THR A 50 -14.12 9.85 7.81
CA THR A 50 -13.16 10.92 7.54
C THR A 50 -13.20 12.00 8.61
N ALA A 51 -14.39 12.38 9.06
CA ALA A 51 -14.55 13.36 10.13
C ALA A 51 -13.92 12.93 11.46
N ILE A 52 -13.83 11.62 11.73
CA ILE A 52 -13.10 11.07 12.89
C ILE A 52 -11.59 11.19 12.68
N PHE A 53 -11.09 10.70 11.55
CA PHE A 53 -9.64 10.58 11.33
C PHE A 53 -8.96 11.93 11.09
N ASP A 54 -9.62 12.87 10.41
CA ASP A 54 -9.15 14.26 10.28
C ASP A 54 -8.88 14.92 11.65
N ARG A 55 -9.71 14.61 12.65
CA ARG A 55 -9.53 15.12 14.03
C ARG A 55 -8.36 14.45 14.72
N LEU A 56 -8.27 13.13 14.62
CA LEU A 56 -7.20 12.35 15.23
C LEU A 56 -5.81 12.66 14.65
N GLN A 57 -5.74 13.17 13.41
CA GLN A 57 -4.47 13.60 12.79
C GLN A 57 -3.86 14.82 13.48
N ASN A 58 -4.70 15.68 14.07
CA ASN A 58 -4.30 16.97 14.61
C ASN A 58 -4.21 16.99 16.14
N SER A 59 -4.85 16.03 16.83
CA SER A 59 -4.89 16.00 18.28
C SER A 59 -5.25 14.60 18.81
N ARG A 60 -5.21 14.47 20.13
CA ARG A 60 -5.46 13.23 20.86
C ARG A 60 -6.84 13.28 21.49
N TYR A 61 -7.62 12.22 21.32
CA TYR A 61 -9.00 12.17 21.79
C TYR A 61 -9.40 10.82 22.36
N THR A 62 -10.20 10.85 23.42
CA THR A 62 -11.01 9.70 23.85
C THR A 62 -12.21 9.50 22.93
N VAL A 63 -12.81 8.31 22.99
CA VAL A 63 -14.07 8.02 22.26
C VAL A 63 -15.18 8.98 22.65
N SER A 64 -15.27 9.34 23.94
CA SER A 64 -16.31 10.22 24.47
C SER A 64 -16.17 11.66 23.96
N GLU A 65 -14.94 12.17 23.88
CA GLU A 65 -14.67 13.51 23.33
C GLU A 65 -15.02 13.57 21.83
N LEU A 66 -14.57 12.61 21.03
CA LEU A 66 -14.93 12.53 19.60
C LEU A 66 -16.43 12.42 19.38
N ALA A 67 -17.11 11.60 20.18
CA ALA A 67 -18.55 11.42 20.11
C ALA A 67 -19.29 12.72 20.44
N GLY A 68 -18.83 13.46 21.45
CA GLY A 68 -19.36 14.76 21.84
C GLY A 68 -19.19 15.82 20.74
N GLU A 69 -17.98 15.97 20.21
CA GLU A 69 -17.68 16.96 19.16
C GLU A 69 -18.41 16.68 17.86
N ILE A 70 -18.38 15.42 17.41
CA ILE A 70 -19.07 15.02 16.19
C ILE A 70 -20.58 14.97 16.44
N GLY A 71 -21.04 14.87 17.70
CA GLY A 71 -22.44 14.77 18.12
C GLY A 71 -23.12 13.47 17.72
N VAL A 72 -22.44 12.34 17.93
CA VAL A 72 -22.94 10.99 17.66
C VAL A 72 -22.84 10.13 18.92
N ARG A 73 -23.55 9.00 18.98
CA ARG A 73 -23.37 8.05 20.09
C ARG A 73 -21.98 7.40 20.04
N GLU A 74 -21.34 7.24 21.20
CA GLU A 74 -20.02 6.63 21.34
C GLU A 74 -19.88 5.27 20.63
N LYS A 75 -20.95 4.47 20.60
CA LYS A 75 -20.94 3.16 19.92
C LYS A 75 -20.50 3.25 18.46
N TYR A 76 -20.84 4.34 17.75
CA TYR A 76 -20.49 4.50 16.34
C TYR A 76 -19.02 4.86 16.17
N VAL A 77 -18.51 5.77 17.01
CA VAL A 77 -17.09 6.14 17.03
C VAL A 77 -16.24 4.92 17.40
N ARG A 78 -16.61 4.19 18.46
CA ARG A 78 -15.95 2.95 18.89
C ARG A 78 -15.93 1.91 17.78
N ASN A 79 -17.03 1.71 17.06
CA ASN A 79 -17.09 0.76 15.94
C ASN A 79 -16.21 1.21 14.77
N ALA A 80 -16.16 2.51 14.46
CA ALA A 80 -15.30 3.04 13.41
C ALA A 80 -13.82 2.85 13.75
N ILE A 81 -13.41 3.20 14.97
CA ILE A 81 -12.05 3.00 15.49
C ILE A 81 -11.69 1.51 15.49
N ASN A 82 -12.52 0.64 16.08
CA ASN A 82 -12.24 -0.79 16.15
C ASN A 82 -12.13 -1.45 14.76
N LYS A 83 -12.92 -0.99 13.78
CA LYS A 83 -12.82 -1.48 12.40
C LYS A 83 -11.44 -1.25 11.80
N HIS A 84 -10.84 -0.08 12.04
CA HIS A 84 -9.51 0.28 11.50
C HIS A 84 -8.35 -0.10 12.44
N ARG A 85 -8.67 -0.49 13.69
CA ARG A 85 -7.71 -1.03 14.65
C ARG A 85 -7.41 -2.51 14.44
N HIS A 86 -8.41 -3.27 14.01
CA HIS A 86 -8.35 -4.74 13.92
C HIS A 86 -8.25 -5.27 12.48
N ARG A 87 -8.56 -4.44 11.48
CA ARG A 87 -8.34 -4.76 10.06
C ARG A 87 -7.23 -3.89 9.53
N ARG A 88 -6.40 -4.49 8.68
CA ARG A 88 -5.17 -3.97 8.05
C ARG A 88 -5.10 -2.46 7.95
N PHE A 89 -3.93 -1.94 8.30
CA PHE A 89 -3.63 -0.51 8.27
C PHE A 89 -3.72 0.08 6.87
N GLU A 90 -3.66 -0.74 5.81
CA GLU A 90 -3.80 -0.40 4.39
C GLU A 90 -4.70 0.81 4.17
N LYS A 91 -5.96 0.77 4.62
CA LYS A 91 -6.87 1.90 4.38
C LYS A 91 -6.40 3.24 4.99
N LEU A 92 -5.85 3.23 6.21
CA LEU A 92 -5.34 4.44 6.85
C LEU A 92 -3.97 4.86 6.30
N LEU A 93 -3.16 3.89 5.88
CA LEU A 93 -1.89 4.13 5.20
C LEU A 93 -2.14 4.79 3.84
N ASP A 94 -3.09 4.26 3.06
CA ASP A 94 -3.46 4.75 1.74
C ASP A 94 -4.15 6.13 1.82
N GLU A 95 -5.13 6.30 2.73
CA GLU A 95 -5.90 7.55 2.78
C GLU A 95 -5.23 8.67 3.60
N TYR A 96 -4.40 8.36 4.60
CA TYR A 96 -3.85 9.36 5.54
C TYR A 96 -2.34 9.25 5.75
N SER A 97 -1.66 8.26 5.15
CA SER A 97 -0.24 7.96 5.42
C SER A 97 0.05 7.86 6.92
N ALA A 98 -0.88 7.27 7.67
CA ALA A 98 -0.85 7.34 9.13
C ALA A 98 -1.40 6.08 9.78
N VAL A 99 -1.01 5.88 11.03
CA VAL A 99 -1.38 4.71 11.82
C VAL A 99 -2.15 5.17 13.04
N LEU A 100 -3.31 4.56 13.25
CA LEU A 100 -4.11 4.80 14.45
C LEU A 100 -3.38 4.24 15.67
N ARG A 101 -3.00 5.11 16.60
CA ARG A 101 -2.38 4.78 17.88
C ARG A 101 -3.34 5.02 19.03
N ALA A 102 -3.20 4.22 20.07
CA ALA A 102 -3.96 4.37 21.30
C ALA A 102 -2.98 4.38 22.48
N LYS A 103 -3.11 5.35 23.37
CA LYS A 103 -2.35 5.40 24.62
C LYS A 103 -3.30 5.19 25.80
N ASP A 104 -2.87 4.33 26.72
CA ASP A 104 -3.49 4.21 28.02
C ASP A 104 -3.22 5.46 28.86
N ILE A 105 -4.23 5.92 29.59
CA ILE A 105 -4.11 7.01 30.56
C ILE A 105 -4.57 6.46 31.90
N ASP A 106 -4.06 7.00 33.02
CA ASP A 106 -4.48 6.60 34.37
C ASP A 106 -6.01 6.82 34.54
N GLY A 107 -6.82 5.83 34.14
CA GLY A 107 -8.27 5.96 33.99
C GLY A 107 -8.91 4.83 33.17
N PRO A 108 -10.25 4.84 32.98
CA PRO A 108 -10.98 3.77 32.31
C PRO A 108 -11.03 3.90 30.76
N ALA A 109 -10.38 4.92 30.18
CA ALA A 109 -10.55 5.29 28.78
C ALA A 109 -9.21 5.36 28.05
N LEU A 110 -9.17 4.85 26.82
CA LEU A 110 -8.03 5.01 25.93
C LEU A 110 -8.09 6.35 25.21
N VAL A 111 -6.93 6.96 25.01
CA VAL A 111 -6.75 8.15 24.18
C VAL A 111 -6.21 7.72 22.82
N TYR A 112 -6.85 8.13 21.74
CA TYR A 112 -6.48 7.80 20.37
C TYR A 112 -5.81 8.98 19.68
N SER A 113 -4.85 8.68 18.82
CA SER A 113 -4.23 9.61 17.88
C SER A 113 -4.00 8.93 16.53
N LEU A 114 -3.86 9.71 15.47
CA LEU A 114 -3.48 9.22 14.16
C LEU A 114 -2.06 9.71 13.86
N GLU A 115 -1.07 8.84 14.03
CA GLU A 115 0.34 9.18 13.89
C GLU A 115 0.78 9.02 12.43
N SER A 116 1.11 10.14 11.79
CA SER A 116 1.62 10.15 10.41
C SER A 116 3.00 9.51 10.31
N ILE A 117 3.23 8.79 9.22
CA ILE A 117 4.55 8.28 8.84
C ILE A 117 5.44 9.49 8.50
N PRO A 118 6.60 9.65 9.15
CA PRO A 118 7.51 10.75 8.85
C PRO A 118 7.94 10.76 7.39
N TYR A 119 8.13 11.96 6.83
CA TYR A 119 8.59 12.14 5.45
C TYR A 119 9.83 11.29 5.13
N PHE A 120 10.83 11.30 6.03
CA PHE A 120 12.02 10.45 5.93
C PHE A 120 11.69 8.97 5.72
N ALA A 121 10.77 8.39 6.50
CA ALA A 121 10.46 6.96 6.37
C ALA A 121 9.70 6.68 5.06
N ARG A 122 8.85 7.60 4.61
CA ARG A 122 8.15 7.45 3.32
C ARG A 122 9.13 7.41 2.15
N VAL A 123 10.23 8.15 2.24
CA VAL A 123 11.24 8.25 1.18
C VAL A 123 12.41 7.29 1.34
N MET A 124 12.88 7.00 2.55
CA MET A 124 14.10 6.20 2.75
C MET A 124 13.83 4.79 3.26
N ASP A 125 12.59 4.49 3.63
CA ASP A 125 12.22 3.21 4.25
C ASP A 125 10.81 2.80 3.83
N PRO A 126 10.60 2.53 2.53
CA PRO A 126 9.28 2.33 1.98
C PRO A 126 8.57 1.11 2.59
N THR A 127 9.30 0.14 3.13
CA THR A 127 8.74 -1.03 3.83
C THR A 127 8.51 -0.79 5.33
N LEU A 128 8.99 0.32 5.87
CA LEU A 128 9.13 0.64 7.30
C LEU A 128 9.99 -0.34 8.11
N SER A 129 10.57 -1.36 7.46
CA SER A 129 11.28 -2.43 8.14
C SER A 129 12.58 -1.96 8.76
N CYS A 130 13.28 -1.01 8.12
CA CYS A 130 14.54 -0.50 8.65
C CYS A 130 14.29 0.31 9.94
N SER A 131 13.27 1.17 9.94
CA SER A 131 12.88 2.01 11.08
C SER A 131 12.32 1.17 12.22
N LEU A 132 11.40 0.26 11.92
CA LEU A 132 10.59 -0.42 12.93
C LEU A 132 11.19 -1.76 13.38
N LEU A 133 11.80 -2.49 12.47
CA LEU A 133 12.31 -3.86 12.72
C LEU A 133 13.84 -3.92 12.73
N ARG A 134 14.52 -2.78 12.52
CA ARG A 134 15.99 -2.68 12.49
C ARG A 134 16.64 -3.56 11.42
N TRP A 135 15.95 -3.75 10.30
CA TRP A 135 16.42 -4.55 9.17
C TRP A 135 17.62 -3.99 8.42
N ASN A 136 18.00 -2.73 8.69
CA ASN A 136 19.10 -2.08 7.99
C ASN A 136 20.38 -2.92 8.01
N ASP A 137 20.73 -3.52 9.16
CA ASP A 137 21.94 -4.33 9.28
C ASP A 137 21.77 -5.71 8.63
N LEU A 138 20.58 -6.31 8.76
CA LEU A 138 20.27 -7.62 8.16
C LEU A 138 20.30 -7.58 6.62
N LEU A 139 19.80 -6.50 6.02
CA LEU A 139 19.83 -6.31 4.57
C LEU A 139 21.27 -6.18 4.06
N VAL A 140 22.13 -5.45 4.77
CA VAL A 140 23.55 -5.27 4.40
C VAL A 140 24.33 -6.59 4.49
N ASP A 141 24.04 -7.40 5.50
CA ASP A 141 24.76 -8.65 5.74
C ASP A 141 24.34 -9.78 4.80
N ARG A 142 23.08 -9.78 4.33
CA ARG A 142 22.51 -10.86 3.51
C ARG A 142 22.40 -10.58 2.02
N LEU A 143 22.24 -9.32 1.63
CA LEU A 143 22.03 -8.93 0.24
C LEU A 143 23.20 -8.13 -0.32
N ASP A 144 23.33 -8.19 -1.64
CA ASP A 144 24.39 -7.49 -2.35
C ASP A 144 24.14 -5.97 -2.29
N VAL A 145 25.06 -5.27 -1.61
CA VAL A 145 25.13 -3.82 -1.62
C VAL A 145 25.68 -3.38 -2.96
N THR A 146 24.89 -2.66 -3.74
CA THR A 146 25.23 -2.31 -5.12
C THR A 146 26.20 -1.13 -5.19
N GLU A 147 25.93 -0.07 -4.43
CA GLU A 147 26.71 1.15 -4.49
C GLU A 147 26.61 1.95 -3.18
N TRP A 148 27.69 2.68 -2.85
CA TRP A 148 27.67 3.75 -1.86
C TRP A 148 27.63 5.10 -2.58
N ILE A 149 26.58 5.87 -2.31
CA ILE A 149 26.30 7.15 -2.96
C ILE A 149 26.40 8.26 -1.90
N PRO A 150 27.39 9.16 -1.99
CA PRO A 150 27.50 10.30 -1.11
C PRO A 150 26.30 11.26 -1.26
N ALA A 151 26.03 12.04 -0.22
CA ALA A 151 25.07 13.14 -0.32
C ALA A 151 25.43 14.12 -1.46
N ASN A 152 24.40 14.73 -2.05
CA ASN A 152 24.46 15.63 -3.21
C ASN A 152 24.97 14.97 -4.50
N LYS A 153 25.06 13.64 -4.55
CA LYS A 153 25.28 12.89 -5.78
C LYS A 153 23.95 12.35 -6.28
N VAL A 154 23.69 12.64 -7.55
CA VAL A 154 22.53 12.21 -8.31
C VAL A 154 22.89 10.98 -9.13
N THR A 155 21.99 10.01 -9.15
CA THR A 155 22.05 8.82 -9.99
C THR A 155 20.69 8.57 -10.65
N GLU A 156 20.67 7.81 -11.74
CA GLU A 156 19.40 7.41 -12.40
C GLU A 156 18.47 6.64 -11.43
N ILE A 157 19.05 5.89 -10.49
CA ILE A 157 18.30 5.19 -9.43
C ILE A 157 17.50 6.18 -8.58
N ASP A 158 18.03 7.38 -8.31
CA ASP A 158 17.33 8.37 -7.49
C ASP A 158 16.12 8.94 -8.20
N GLU A 159 16.21 9.20 -9.52
CA GLU A 159 15.08 9.70 -10.32
C GLU A 159 13.97 8.65 -10.40
N ASP A 160 14.34 7.40 -10.73
CA ASP A 160 13.40 6.28 -10.80
C ASP A 160 12.73 6.04 -9.44
N TYR A 161 13.54 6.05 -8.37
CA TYR A 161 13.05 5.85 -7.01
C TYR A 161 12.13 7.00 -6.57
N ALA A 162 12.52 8.25 -6.78
CA ALA A 162 11.72 9.42 -6.44
C ALA A 162 10.37 9.39 -7.16
N TRP A 163 10.35 9.02 -8.45
CA TRP A 163 9.11 8.91 -9.20
C TRP A 163 8.17 7.81 -8.65
N VAL A 164 8.72 6.65 -8.29
CA VAL A 164 7.94 5.54 -7.71
C VAL A 164 7.33 5.94 -6.36
N ILE A 165 8.14 6.49 -5.46
CA ILE A 165 7.71 6.90 -4.13
C ILE A 165 6.75 8.09 -4.21
N ALA A 166 7.00 9.06 -5.09
CA ALA A 166 6.14 10.22 -5.25
C ALA A 166 4.73 9.83 -5.72
N ASN A 167 4.62 8.96 -6.72
CA ASN A 167 3.32 8.44 -7.15
C ASN A 167 2.60 7.67 -6.03
N TYR A 168 3.35 6.92 -5.23
CA TYR A 168 2.75 6.12 -4.17
C TYR A 168 2.24 6.98 -3.00
N TRP A 169 3.00 8.00 -2.61
CA TRP A 169 2.73 8.83 -1.43
C TRP A 169 2.06 10.16 -1.72
N ASP A 170 1.65 10.38 -2.97
CA ASP A 170 1.14 11.66 -3.46
C ASP A 170 2.10 12.80 -3.10
N LEU A 171 3.40 12.58 -3.37
CA LEU A 171 4.45 13.57 -3.18
C LEU A 171 4.83 14.19 -4.50
N ASP A 172 5.48 15.34 -4.39
CA ASP A 172 6.17 15.92 -5.51
C ASP A 172 7.46 15.10 -5.80
N PRO A 173 7.66 14.58 -7.03
CA PRO A 173 8.85 13.84 -7.40
C PRO A 173 10.13 14.67 -7.27
N ASP A 174 10.08 15.96 -7.58
CA ASP A 174 11.25 16.83 -7.50
C ASP A 174 11.64 17.07 -6.04
N ASP A 175 10.66 17.35 -5.16
CA ASP A 175 10.90 17.45 -3.71
C ASP A 175 11.46 16.13 -3.13
N THR A 176 10.93 14.99 -3.60
CA THR A 176 11.37 13.67 -3.15
C THR A 176 12.80 13.38 -3.60
N PHE A 177 13.12 13.73 -4.84
CA PHE A 177 14.44 13.60 -5.44
C PHE A 177 15.46 14.49 -4.73
N ASP A 178 15.14 15.76 -4.51
CA ASP A 178 15.98 16.68 -3.76
C ASP A 178 16.25 16.13 -2.35
N PHE A 179 15.20 15.67 -1.66
CA PHE A 179 15.32 15.11 -0.32
C PHE A 179 16.18 13.85 -0.24
N ILE A 180 15.98 12.86 -1.13
CA ILE A 180 16.77 11.61 -1.09
C ILE A 180 18.26 11.88 -1.30
N THR A 181 18.59 12.89 -2.11
CA THR A 181 19.99 13.26 -2.38
C THR A 181 20.68 13.95 -1.20
N GLU A 182 19.95 14.42 -0.17
CA GLU A 182 20.54 15.03 1.03
C GLU A 182 21.34 14.03 1.90
N PHE A 183 21.13 12.72 1.71
CA PHE A 183 21.67 11.68 2.58
C PHE A 183 22.78 10.86 1.93
N GLU A 184 23.81 10.53 2.73
CA GLU A 184 24.73 9.44 2.39
C GLU A 184 23.98 8.11 2.51
N ARG A 185 23.95 7.35 1.40
CA ARG A 185 23.11 6.16 1.28
C ARG A 185 23.83 5.03 0.56
N ARG A 186 23.39 3.81 0.84
CA ARG A 186 23.72 2.61 0.07
C ARG A 186 22.45 2.06 -0.54
N TYR A 187 22.56 1.41 -1.69
CA TYR A 187 21.44 0.66 -2.26
C TYR A 187 21.66 -0.83 -2.16
N VAL A 188 20.56 -1.54 -1.95
CA VAL A 188 20.51 -3.00 -1.95
C VAL A 188 19.49 -3.43 -2.99
N GLU A 189 19.87 -4.37 -3.84
CA GLU A 189 18.96 -4.98 -4.81
C GLU A 189 17.97 -5.91 -4.11
N THR A 190 16.68 -5.70 -4.34
CA THR A 190 15.60 -6.53 -3.78
C THR A 190 14.59 -6.90 -4.86
N ALA A 191 13.75 -7.90 -4.58
CA ALA A 191 12.59 -8.24 -5.41
C ALA A 191 11.57 -7.09 -5.54
N LEU A 192 11.65 -6.07 -4.69
CA LEU A 192 10.82 -4.85 -4.74
C LEU A 192 11.51 -3.69 -5.48
N GLY A 193 12.70 -3.93 -6.04
CA GLY A 193 13.57 -2.89 -6.59
C GLY A 193 14.67 -2.46 -5.63
N PRO A 194 15.48 -1.46 -6.00
CA PRO A 194 16.57 -0.97 -5.16
C PRO A 194 16.01 -0.29 -3.90
N LEU A 195 16.46 -0.72 -2.72
CA LEU A 195 16.09 -0.11 -1.45
C LEU A 195 17.24 0.77 -0.92
N PRO A 196 17.00 2.05 -0.61
CA PRO A 196 18.00 2.91 0.01
C PRO A 196 18.18 2.57 1.49
N LEU A 197 19.44 2.56 1.92
CA LEU A 197 19.87 2.34 3.30
C LEU A 197 20.71 3.54 3.75
N VAL A 198 20.20 4.30 4.70
CA VAL A 198 20.89 5.48 5.24
C VAL A 198 21.72 5.08 6.46
N SER A 199 22.90 5.66 6.65
CA SER A 199 23.71 5.40 7.84
C SER A 199 23.21 6.12 9.11
N ASP A 200 22.21 6.99 8.97
CA ASP A 200 21.64 7.82 10.04
C ASP A 200 20.65 7.01 10.90
N THR A 201 21.20 6.35 11.91
CA THR A 201 20.43 5.57 12.89
C THR A 201 19.49 6.43 13.75
N GLU A 202 19.76 7.73 13.93
CA GLU A 202 18.90 8.61 14.72
C GLU A 202 17.57 8.88 13.99
N LYS A 203 17.62 9.06 12.67
CA LYS A 203 16.40 9.23 11.85
C LYS A 203 15.49 8.00 11.92
N TYR A 204 16.05 6.81 11.73
CA TYR A 204 15.30 5.55 11.89
C TYR A 204 14.72 5.41 13.31
N GLU A 205 15.49 5.71 14.35
CA GLU A 205 15.02 5.65 15.73
C GLU A 205 13.97 6.73 16.05
N SER A 206 13.99 7.88 15.37
CA SER A 206 12.95 8.90 15.50
C SER A 206 11.60 8.41 14.98
N VAL A 207 11.61 7.68 13.86
CA VAL A 207 10.41 7.05 13.28
C VAL A 207 9.90 5.98 14.23
N ARG A 208 10.80 5.11 14.73
CA ARG A 208 10.47 4.08 15.73
C ARG A 208 9.79 4.69 16.95
N ARG A 209 10.41 5.70 17.58
CA ARG A 209 9.85 6.37 18.78
C ARG A 209 8.51 7.03 18.53
N ARG A 210 8.31 7.62 17.34
CA ARG A 210 7.04 8.25 16.97
C ARG A 210 5.91 7.22 16.85
N LEU A 211 6.21 6.09 16.22
CA LEU A 211 5.22 5.04 15.96
C LEU A 211 5.13 4.04 17.11
N ALA A 212 6.07 4.06 18.05
CA ALA A 212 6.04 3.29 19.29
C ALA A 212 4.85 3.73 20.17
N GLU A 213 4.19 2.76 20.78
CA GLU A 213 3.17 3.03 21.78
C GLU A 213 3.86 3.33 23.12
N ALA A 214 3.59 4.50 23.71
CA ALA A 214 4.35 5.00 24.85
C ALA A 214 4.10 4.26 26.18
N GLU A 215 3.11 3.37 26.27
CA GLU A 215 2.85 2.46 27.40
C GLU A 215 1.72 1.48 27.00
N ASN A 216 1.85 0.20 27.35
CA ASN A 216 0.88 -0.88 27.07
C ASN A 216 0.64 -1.17 25.57
N ALA A 217 1.71 -1.54 24.86
CA ALA A 217 1.76 -1.98 23.44
C ALA A 217 0.80 -3.13 23.03
N TYR A 218 -0.08 -3.55 23.93
CA TYR A 218 -1.12 -4.56 23.76
C TYR A 218 -2.47 -4.12 24.33
N ALA A 219 -2.82 -2.83 24.25
CA ALA A 219 -4.21 -2.39 24.33
C ALA A 219 -5.07 -2.93 23.15
N ARG A 220 -4.51 -3.80 22.29
CA ARG A 220 -5.19 -4.72 21.35
C ARG A 220 -5.83 -5.97 21.98
N ARG A 221 -5.84 -6.08 23.32
CA ARG A 221 -6.33 -7.20 24.16
C ARG A 221 -7.82 -7.63 24.06
N LYS A 222 -8.55 -7.33 22.97
CA LYS A 222 -9.94 -7.82 22.83
C LYS A 222 -10.39 -8.25 21.44
N GLY A 223 -9.49 -8.27 20.46
CA GLY A 223 -9.83 -8.66 19.09
C GLY A 223 -8.65 -9.10 18.24
N ILE A 224 -7.49 -9.33 18.85
CA ILE A 224 -6.65 -10.43 18.38
C ILE A 224 -7.36 -11.62 19.03
N ASP A 225 -8.02 -12.46 18.24
CA ASP A 225 -8.45 -13.80 18.69
C ASP A 225 -7.25 -14.49 19.35
N ASP A 226 -7.44 -15.65 19.97
CA ASP A 226 -6.37 -16.49 20.56
C ASP A 226 -5.19 -16.87 19.61
N THR A 227 -5.08 -16.23 18.45
CA THR A 227 -4.05 -16.32 17.43
C THR A 227 -2.68 -15.83 17.89
N THR A 228 -1.70 -16.73 17.76
CA THR A 228 -0.29 -16.49 18.09
C THR A 228 0.41 -15.56 17.06
N PRO A 229 1.56 -14.93 17.42
CA PRO A 229 2.41 -14.19 16.48
C PRO A 229 2.70 -14.96 15.19
N ARG A 230 2.96 -16.26 15.31
CA ARG A 230 3.22 -17.18 14.20
C ARG A 230 2.04 -17.26 13.22
N GLU A 231 0.82 -17.41 13.73
CA GLU A 231 -0.38 -17.48 12.89
C GLU A 231 -0.61 -16.20 12.08
N LYS A 232 -0.21 -15.05 12.62
CA LYS A 232 -0.27 -13.79 11.85
C LYS A 232 0.73 -13.82 10.71
N VAL A 233 1.97 -14.23 10.95
CA VAL A 233 2.96 -14.30 9.87
C VAL A 233 2.57 -15.35 8.83
N ASP A 234 2.10 -16.52 9.26
CA ASP A 234 1.60 -17.58 8.37
C ASP A 234 0.42 -17.08 7.51
N ALA A 235 -0.49 -16.27 8.08
CA ALA A 235 -1.58 -15.66 7.32
C ALA A 235 -1.07 -14.67 6.26
N PHE A 236 -0.07 -13.85 6.59
CA PHE A 236 0.58 -12.95 5.63
C PHE A 236 1.34 -13.74 4.54
N ALA A 237 2.06 -14.80 4.91
CA ALA A 237 2.78 -15.68 3.99
C ALA A 237 1.84 -16.37 2.99
N GLY A 238 0.68 -16.83 3.46
CA GLY A 238 -0.36 -17.43 2.61
C GLY A 238 -0.97 -16.46 1.58
N GLU A 239 -0.75 -15.16 1.73
CA GLU A 239 -1.20 -14.13 0.79
C GLU A 239 -0.08 -13.69 -0.16
N HIS A 240 1.13 -13.51 0.37
CA HIS A 240 2.32 -13.26 -0.44
C HIS A 240 2.56 -14.33 -1.50
N THR A 241 2.25 -15.59 -1.18
CA THR A 241 2.34 -16.71 -2.13
C THR A 241 1.29 -16.68 -3.26
N LYS A 242 0.22 -15.89 -3.12
CA LYS A 242 -0.84 -15.76 -4.13
C LYS A 242 -0.59 -14.58 -5.08
N GLU A 243 -0.06 -13.48 -4.56
CA GLU A 243 0.35 -12.29 -5.32
C GLU A 243 1.58 -11.68 -4.63
N VAL A 244 2.59 -11.23 -5.41
CA VAL A 244 3.71 -10.47 -4.85
C VAL A 244 3.15 -9.18 -4.25
N GLY A 245 3.09 -9.11 -2.92
CA GLY A 245 2.52 -7.97 -2.21
C GLY A 245 3.28 -6.69 -2.55
N GLY A 246 2.57 -5.59 -2.83
CA GLY A 246 3.19 -4.28 -3.02
C GLY A 246 3.69 -3.66 -1.70
N MET A 247 4.23 -2.45 -1.77
CA MET A 247 4.79 -1.73 -0.61
C MET A 247 3.87 -1.69 0.63
N GLY A 248 2.59 -1.35 0.48
CA GLY A 248 1.63 -1.26 1.59
C GLY A 248 1.40 -2.58 2.34
N PHE A 249 1.60 -3.71 1.65
CA PHE A 249 1.59 -5.04 2.28
C PHE A 249 2.75 -5.17 3.27
N TYR A 250 3.97 -4.83 2.84
CA TYR A 250 5.17 -4.88 3.69
C TYR A 250 5.08 -3.89 4.85
N GLN A 251 4.59 -2.68 4.63
CA GLN A 251 4.41 -1.71 5.71
C GLN A 251 3.40 -2.18 6.76
N SER A 252 2.27 -2.72 6.32
CA SER A 252 1.26 -3.27 7.22
C SER A 252 1.84 -4.41 8.06
N LEU A 253 2.64 -5.28 7.45
CA LEU A 253 3.36 -6.35 8.13
C LEU A 253 4.38 -5.79 9.14
N SER A 254 5.22 -4.83 8.73
CA SER A 254 6.22 -4.19 9.59
C SER A 254 5.61 -3.57 10.83
N LEU A 255 4.47 -2.88 10.69
CA LEU A 255 3.74 -2.32 11.82
C LEU A 255 3.20 -3.39 12.76
N ILE A 256 2.64 -4.47 12.23
CA ILE A 256 2.12 -5.59 13.04
C ILE A 256 3.25 -6.25 13.82
N LEU A 257 4.36 -6.58 13.16
CA LEU A 257 5.53 -7.20 13.78
C LEU A 257 6.17 -6.29 14.82
N PHE A 258 6.28 -5.01 14.53
CA PHE A 258 6.81 -4.02 15.46
C PHE A 258 6.01 -3.93 16.75
N ASP A 259 4.69 -3.83 16.64
CA ASP A 259 3.84 -3.80 17.81
C ASP A 259 3.91 -5.11 18.62
N LEU A 260 4.09 -6.26 17.95
CA LEU A 260 4.28 -7.55 18.62
C LEU A 260 5.64 -7.60 19.36
N LEU A 261 6.70 -7.03 18.80
CA LEU A 261 7.99 -6.88 19.48
C LEU A 261 7.87 -5.98 20.72
N GLU A 262 7.16 -4.86 20.59
CA GLU A 262 6.91 -3.97 21.72
C GLU A 262 6.10 -4.68 22.82
N TYR A 263 5.13 -5.54 22.46
CA TYR A 263 4.43 -6.39 23.42
C TYR A 263 5.36 -7.40 24.12
N ALA A 264 6.16 -8.13 23.34
CA ALA A 264 7.07 -9.15 23.87
C ALA A 264 8.03 -8.55 24.90
N ARG A 265 8.49 -7.31 24.69
CA ARG A 265 9.36 -6.57 25.62
C ARG A 265 8.74 -6.39 27.02
N TYR A 266 7.42 -6.20 27.11
CA TYR A 266 6.76 -5.85 28.37
C TYR A 266 6.04 -7.01 29.04
N GLU A 267 5.50 -7.97 28.28
CA GLU A 267 4.53 -8.93 28.79
C GLU A 267 4.97 -10.39 28.64
N ASP A 268 5.50 -10.77 27.47
CA ASP A 268 5.91 -12.15 27.19
C ASP A 268 7.17 -12.21 26.31
N PRO A 269 8.36 -12.33 26.92
CA PRO A 269 9.63 -12.41 26.19
C PRO A 269 9.75 -13.65 25.29
N SER A 270 8.99 -14.72 25.54
CA SER A 270 9.09 -15.95 24.74
C SER A 270 8.61 -15.78 23.28
N ILE A 271 7.84 -14.72 23.04
CA ILE A 271 7.36 -14.34 21.72
C ILE A 271 8.44 -13.64 20.90
N GLN A 272 9.47 -13.07 21.54
CA GLN A 272 10.53 -12.35 20.84
C GLN A 272 11.27 -13.26 19.86
N ASP A 273 11.74 -14.42 20.32
CA ASP A 273 12.44 -15.40 19.49
C ASP A 273 11.58 -15.84 18.29
N VAL A 274 10.28 -16.07 18.53
CA VAL A 274 9.33 -16.43 17.47
C VAL A 274 9.22 -15.32 16.41
N ILE A 275 9.20 -14.06 16.81
CA ILE A 275 9.13 -12.94 15.86
C ILE A 275 10.45 -12.80 15.10
N GLU A 276 11.59 -12.89 15.79
CA GLU A 276 12.92 -12.82 15.16
C GLU A 276 13.09 -13.93 14.11
N ASP A 277 12.68 -15.17 14.40
CA ASP A 277 12.65 -16.27 13.43
C ASP A 277 11.77 -15.94 12.21
N GLN A 278 10.67 -15.23 12.40
CA GLN A 278 9.79 -14.82 11.30
C GLN A 278 10.36 -13.66 10.47
N LEU A 279 11.19 -12.79 11.04
CA LEU A 279 11.84 -11.72 10.28
C LEU A 279 12.71 -12.30 9.16
N ASP A 280 13.41 -13.40 9.43
CA ASP A 280 14.21 -14.11 8.44
C ASP A 280 13.36 -14.60 7.26
N VAL A 281 12.17 -15.16 7.53
CA VAL A 281 11.25 -15.62 6.48
C VAL A 281 10.74 -14.46 5.61
N VAL A 282 10.46 -13.30 6.20
CA VAL A 282 10.01 -12.13 5.43
C VAL A 282 11.16 -11.53 4.62
N LEU A 283 12.40 -11.60 5.13
CA LEU A 283 13.59 -11.21 4.36
C LEU A 283 13.75 -12.07 3.10
N GLU A 284 13.54 -13.39 3.18
CA GLU A 284 13.54 -14.29 2.01
C GLU A 284 12.57 -13.82 0.90
N TRP A 285 11.48 -13.14 1.24
CA TRP A 285 10.51 -12.65 0.27
C TRP A 285 10.98 -11.43 -0.52
N VAL A 286 11.95 -10.68 0.01
CA VAL A 286 12.54 -9.51 -0.65
C VAL A 286 13.87 -9.82 -1.31
N GLU A 287 14.45 -11.01 -1.10
CA GLU A 287 15.68 -11.39 -1.79
C GLU A 287 15.42 -11.51 -3.31
N PRO A 288 16.31 -10.93 -4.14
CA PRO A 288 16.21 -11.11 -5.58
C PRO A 288 16.44 -12.59 -5.91
N LYS A 289 15.51 -13.22 -6.63
CA LYS A 289 15.74 -14.59 -7.09
C LYS A 289 16.96 -14.62 -8.01
N PRO A 290 17.89 -15.58 -7.85
CA PRO A 290 19.04 -15.68 -8.74
C PRO A 290 18.53 -15.80 -10.17
N SER A 291 18.91 -14.84 -11.00
CA SER A 291 18.70 -14.90 -12.43
C SER A 291 19.51 -16.08 -12.95
N ASN A 292 18.82 -17.13 -13.41
CA ASN A 292 19.45 -18.23 -14.14
C ASN A 292 20.01 -17.69 -15.46
N GLN A 293 21.20 -17.09 -15.39
CA GLN A 293 22.06 -16.80 -16.52
C GLN A 293 23.37 -17.54 -16.30
N ASN A 294 23.34 -18.85 -16.57
CA ASN A 294 24.48 -19.64 -17.07
C ASN A 294 24.03 -21.08 -17.30
N GLU A 295 23.24 -21.31 -18.34
CA GLU A 295 23.26 -22.60 -19.05
C GLU A 295 23.73 -22.36 -20.49
N ALA A 296 25.02 -22.08 -20.62
CA ALA A 296 25.74 -22.30 -21.86
C ALA A 296 26.87 -23.30 -21.60
N SER A 297 26.75 -24.44 -22.26
CA SER A 297 27.73 -25.51 -22.50
C SER A 297 28.14 -26.40 -21.33
N THR A 298 27.69 -27.66 -21.34
CA THR A 298 28.52 -28.78 -21.84
C THR A 298 27.64 -29.91 -22.36
N GLN A 299 27.91 -30.34 -23.59
CA GLN A 299 27.36 -31.54 -24.23
C GLN A 299 27.66 -32.80 -23.40
N THR A 300 26.70 -33.72 -23.30
CA THR A 300 27.00 -35.13 -23.55
C THR A 300 25.76 -35.84 -24.07
N ASP A 301 25.96 -36.56 -25.17
CA ASP A 301 25.02 -37.32 -25.96
C ASP A 301 24.30 -38.42 -25.14
N ALA A 302 23.05 -38.73 -25.49
CA ALA A 302 22.65 -40.03 -26.03
C ALA A 302 21.13 -40.22 -26.10
N GLU A 303 20.69 -40.70 -27.27
CA GLU A 303 19.57 -41.63 -27.50
C GLU A 303 18.12 -41.10 -27.55
N SER A 304 17.74 -40.77 -28.79
CA SER A 304 16.55 -41.24 -29.54
C SER A 304 15.51 -42.12 -28.85
N VAL A 305 14.21 -41.84 -29.09
CA VAL A 305 13.33 -42.62 -30.01
C VAL A 305 11.99 -41.87 -30.19
N SER A 306 11.49 -41.89 -31.44
CA SER A 306 10.33 -41.19 -31.98
C SER A 306 8.98 -41.89 -31.78
N GLN A 307 7.91 -41.16 -32.16
CA GLN A 307 6.64 -41.61 -32.78
C GLN A 307 5.57 -42.24 -31.85
N ASP A 308 4.26 -42.07 -32.03
CA ASP A 308 3.36 -41.37 -32.98
C ASP A 308 1.93 -41.56 -32.41
N SER A 309 0.95 -40.89 -33.03
CA SER A 309 -0.48 -41.28 -33.14
C SER A 309 -1.51 -40.51 -32.31
N LEU A 310 -2.20 -39.65 -33.07
CA LEU A 310 -3.54 -39.10 -32.87
C LEU A 310 -4.60 -40.21 -32.88
N GLU A 311 -5.63 -40.13 -32.04
CA GLU A 311 -7.02 -40.38 -32.47
C GLU A 311 -8.07 -39.78 -31.52
N SER A 312 -9.11 -39.25 -32.16
CA SER A 312 -10.16 -38.38 -31.65
C SER A 312 -11.30 -39.15 -30.99
N SER A 313 -11.99 -38.57 -30.00
CA SER A 313 -13.45 -38.66 -29.91
C SER A 313 -14.05 -37.53 -29.07
N GLU A 314 -14.97 -36.81 -29.71
CA GLU A 314 -15.76 -35.71 -29.18
C GLU A 314 -16.83 -36.17 -28.17
N LEU A 315 -17.22 -35.29 -27.24
CA LEU A 315 -18.63 -34.93 -26.96
C LEU A 315 -18.73 -33.71 -26.01
N ARG A 316 -19.63 -32.80 -26.40
CA ARG A 316 -19.96 -31.43 -25.95
C ARG A 316 -20.60 -31.32 -24.53
N PRO A 317 -21.15 -30.16 -24.11
CA PRO A 317 -20.53 -28.87 -23.78
C PRO A 317 -20.96 -28.39 -22.37
N THR A 318 -20.15 -27.58 -21.67
CA THR A 318 -20.69 -26.67 -20.64
C THR A 318 -20.04 -25.30 -20.82
N SER A 319 -20.88 -24.28 -20.95
CA SER A 319 -20.48 -22.91 -21.24
C SER A 319 -19.62 -22.33 -20.12
N ASN A 320 -18.32 -22.25 -20.38
CA ASN A 320 -17.39 -21.29 -19.79
C ASN A 320 -16.59 -20.74 -20.97
N THR A 321 -16.82 -19.49 -21.36
CA THR A 321 -15.95 -18.85 -22.35
C THR A 321 -14.76 -18.29 -21.57
N TYR A 322 -13.69 -19.06 -21.62
CA TYR A 322 -12.32 -18.69 -21.31
C TYR A 322 -11.92 -17.50 -22.19
N GLU A 323 -11.36 -16.43 -21.62
CA GLU A 323 -10.58 -15.46 -22.37
C GLU A 323 -9.31 -16.17 -22.83
N GLU A 324 -9.31 -16.59 -24.09
CA GLU A 324 -8.19 -17.15 -24.82
C GLU A 324 -6.96 -16.24 -24.69
N GLU A 325 -5.78 -16.84 -24.54
CA GLU A 325 -4.49 -16.19 -24.79
C GLU A 325 -4.45 -15.72 -26.25
N PHE A 326 -4.97 -14.53 -26.51
CA PHE A 326 -4.75 -13.87 -27.77
C PHE A 326 -3.30 -13.35 -27.79
N ASP A 327 -2.50 -13.90 -28.69
CA ASP A 327 -1.25 -13.30 -29.12
C ASP A 327 -1.56 -12.05 -29.94
N TRP A 328 -1.91 -10.95 -29.27
CA TRP A 328 -2.17 -9.67 -29.92
C TRP A 328 -0.89 -9.18 -30.62
N ASP A 329 -1.00 -8.83 -31.90
CA ASP A 329 0.13 -8.34 -32.68
C ASP A 329 0.63 -7.01 -32.08
N LYS A 330 1.93 -6.90 -31.81
CA LYS A 330 2.58 -5.70 -31.23
C LYS A 330 2.20 -4.44 -32.01
N ARG A 331 2.01 -4.59 -33.32
CA ARG A 331 1.62 -3.53 -34.23
C ARG A 331 0.24 -2.95 -33.92
N GLU A 332 -0.71 -3.79 -33.55
CA GLU A 332 -2.09 -3.38 -33.24
C GLU A 332 -2.17 -2.60 -31.92
N LEU A 333 -1.44 -3.05 -30.89
CA LEU A 333 -1.29 -2.33 -29.63
C LEU A 333 -0.70 -0.92 -29.88
N ILE A 334 0.39 -0.84 -30.66
CA ILE A 334 1.05 0.44 -30.99
C ILE A 334 0.12 1.40 -31.73
N ILE A 335 -0.61 0.94 -32.76
CA ILE A 335 -1.51 1.80 -33.55
C ILE A 335 -2.54 2.49 -32.66
N GLU A 336 -3.11 1.76 -31.72
CA GLU A 336 -4.17 2.27 -30.85
C GLU A 336 -3.64 3.18 -29.76
N LEU A 337 -2.44 2.87 -29.24
CA LEU A 337 -1.74 3.73 -28.29
C LEU A 337 -1.35 5.07 -28.93
N VAL A 338 -0.91 5.05 -30.20
CA VAL A 338 -0.62 6.26 -30.98
C VAL A 338 -1.91 7.05 -31.25
N ALA A 339 -2.99 6.39 -31.65
CA ALA A 339 -4.28 7.04 -31.91
C ALA A 339 -4.83 7.74 -30.66
N LEU A 340 -4.82 7.05 -29.50
CA LEU A 340 -5.26 7.63 -28.24
C LEU A 340 -4.38 8.82 -27.81
N THR A 341 -3.06 8.70 -28.00
CA THR A 341 -2.13 9.79 -27.68
C THR A 341 -2.37 11.01 -28.57
N GLN A 342 -2.64 10.81 -29.87
CA GLN A 342 -2.98 11.90 -30.80
C GLN A 342 -4.33 12.54 -30.47
N GLU A 343 -5.32 11.76 -30.02
CA GLU A 343 -6.61 12.26 -29.58
C GLU A 343 -6.50 13.14 -28.33
N LEU A 344 -5.69 12.72 -27.36
CA LEU A 344 -5.52 13.44 -26.09
C LEU A 344 -4.51 14.60 -26.18
N GLY A 345 -3.62 14.60 -27.17
CA GLY A 345 -2.52 15.56 -27.29
C GLY A 345 -1.47 15.45 -26.18
N ARG A 346 -1.51 14.36 -25.40
CA ARG A 346 -0.60 14.01 -24.30
C ARG A 346 -0.58 12.50 -24.09
N LEU A 347 0.37 12.01 -23.29
CA LEU A 347 0.42 10.59 -22.93
C LEU A 347 -0.85 10.16 -22.16
N PRO A 348 -1.52 9.08 -22.58
CA PRO A 348 -2.65 8.51 -21.86
C PRO A 348 -2.21 7.80 -20.58
N ASN A 349 -2.99 7.93 -19.50
CA ASN A 349 -2.80 7.16 -18.27
C ASN A 349 -3.52 5.80 -18.33
N GLU A 350 -3.28 4.95 -17.33
CA GLU A 350 -3.83 3.58 -17.29
C GLU A 350 -5.36 3.53 -17.39
N THR A 351 -6.05 4.45 -16.71
CA THR A 351 -7.51 4.55 -16.74
C THR A 351 -8.00 4.94 -18.13
N GLU A 352 -7.35 5.89 -18.78
CA GLU A 352 -7.69 6.34 -20.13
C GLU A 352 -7.45 5.25 -21.17
N ILE A 353 -6.40 4.43 -21.01
CA ILE A 353 -6.14 3.28 -21.88
C ILE A 353 -7.24 2.23 -21.72
N ASN A 354 -7.62 1.90 -20.48
CA ASN A 354 -8.66 0.90 -20.21
C ASN A 354 -10.05 1.35 -20.67
N ASP A 355 -10.35 2.65 -20.54
CA ASP A 355 -11.68 3.19 -20.82
C ASP A 355 -11.88 3.54 -22.30
N ARG A 356 -10.80 3.83 -23.04
CA ARG A 356 -10.87 4.42 -24.39
C ARG A 356 -10.19 3.60 -25.48
N THR A 357 -9.57 2.48 -25.15
CA THR A 357 -9.02 1.54 -26.15
C THR A 357 -9.66 0.17 -26.01
N ARG A 358 -9.54 -0.67 -27.03
CA ARG A 358 -9.97 -2.08 -26.98
C ARG A 358 -9.00 -2.95 -26.17
N PHE A 359 -7.85 -2.42 -25.77
CA PHE A 359 -6.81 -3.15 -25.03
C PHE A 359 -6.65 -2.60 -23.62
N SER A 360 -6.62 -3.48 -22.62
CA SER A 360 -6.29 -3.02 -21.26
C SER A 360 -4.83 -2.57 -21.18
N HIS A 361 -4.51 -1.64 -20.28
CA HIS A 361 -3.13 -1.23 -19.99
C HIS A 361 -2.24 -2.44 -19.67
N ARG A 362 -2.80 -3.49 -19.06
CA ARG A 362 -2.12 -4.78 -18.79
C ARG A 362 -1.65 -5.49 -20.06
N ALA A 363 -2.37 -5.36 -21.18
CA ALA A 363 -1.94 -5.92 -22.46
C ALA A 363 -0.63 -5.26 -22.95
N TYR A 364 -0.49 -3.95 -22.74
CA TYR A 364 0.73 -3.21 -23.05
C TYR A 364 1.89 -3.59 -22.11
N VAL A 365 1.63 -3.67 -20.81
CA VAL A 365 2.65 -4.11 -19.83
C VAL A 365 3.11 -5.53 -20.11
N LYS A 366 2.18 -6.46 -20.41
CA LYS A 366 2.52 -7.86 -20.75
C LYS A 366 3.36 -7.96 -22.03
N LYS A 367 3.09 -7.11 -23.04
CA LYS A 367 3.75 -7.21 -24.36
C LYS A 367 5.05 -6.41 -24.47
N PHE A 368 5.19 -5.32 -23.71
CA PHE A 368 6.32 -4.38 -23.79
C PHE A 368 7.11 -4.24 -22.48
N GLY A 369 6.67 -4.86 -21.38
CA GLY A 369 7.30 -4.79 -20.06
C GLY A 369 6.84 -3.60 -19.22
N SER A 370 6.53 -2.47 -19.85
CA SER A 370 5.92 -1.29 -19.21
C SER A 370 5.19 -0.42 -20.23
N LEU A 371 4.32 0.48 -19.76
CA LEU A 371 3.69 1.47 -20.64
C LEU A 371 4.71 2.42 -21.27
N MET A 372 5.78 2.78 -20.57
CA MET A 372 6.86 3.61 -21.14
C MET A 372 7.64 2.89 -22.24
N ALA A 373 7.89 1.59 -22.08
CA ALA A 373 8.45 0.78 -23.15
C ALA A 373 7.49 0.68 -24.35
N ALA A 374 6.18 0.67 -24.12
CA ALA A 374 5.17 0.73 -25.18
C ALA A 374 5.16 2.10 -25.89
N PHE A 375 5.26 3.22 -25.16
CA PHE A 375 5.36 4.57 -25.74
C PHE A 375 6.65 4.78 -26.54
N ARG A 376 7.79 4.27 -26.07
CA ARG A 376 9.04 4.24 -26.83
C ARG A 376 8.94 3.38 -28.09
N SER A 377 8.37 2.18 -27.96
CA SER A 377 8.14 1.27 -29.11
C SER A 377 7.17 1.86 -30.13
N ALA A 378 6.24 2.71 -29.68
CA ALA A 378 5.29 3.43 -30.52
C ALA A 378 5.87 4.70 -31.17
N GLY A 379 7.12 5.08 -30.86
CA GLY A 379 7.75 6.30 -31.36
C GLY A 379 7.11 7.59 -30.81
N ILE A 380 6.36 7.48 -29.71
CA ILE A 380 5.70 8.61 -29.04
C ILE A 380 6.71 9.34 -28.15
N LEU A 381 7.58 8.58 -27.48
CA LEU A 381 8.73 9.09 -26.76
C LEU A 381 9.98 8.83 -27.61
N THR A 382 10.66 9.89 -28.02
CA THR A 382 11.99 9.81 -28.64
C THR A 382 13.06 9.94 -27.55
N GLU A 383 14.13 9.16 -27.63
CA GLU A 383 15.26 9.17 -26.68
C GLU A 383 15.99 10.53 -26.59
N ASP A 384 15.65 11.49 -27.46
CA ASP A 384 16.32 12.80 -27.59
C ASP A 384 15.53 14.02 -27.08
N ALA A 385 14.51 13.85 -26.23
CA ALA A 385 13.86 15.01 -25.60
C ALA A 385 14.60 15.54 -24.35
N SER A 386 15.81 15.03 -24.07
CA SER A 386 16.70 15.48 -22.98
C SER A 386 17.78 16.48 -23.45
N ASN A 387 17.51 17.25 -24.51
CA ASN A 387 18.34 18.39 -24.89
C ASN A 387 17.55 19.39 -25.75
N ASN A 388 16.69 20.21 -25.13
CA ASN A 388 16.58 21.63 -25.46
C ASN A 388 15.83 22.44 -24.38
#